data_AF-A0A534B9P8-F1
#
_entry.id   AF-A0A534B9P8-F1
#
_cell.length_a   1.000
_cell.length_b   1.000
_cell.length_c   1.000
_cell.angle_alpha   90.00
_cell.angle_beta   90.00
_cell.angle_gamma   90.00
#
_symmetry.space_group_name_H-M   'P 1'
#
loop_
_entity.id
_entity.type
_entity.pdbx_description
1 polymer ?
#
loop_
_entity_poly.entity_id
_entity_poly.type
_entity_poly.pdbx_seq_one_letter_code
_entity_poly.pdbx_strand_id
1 'polypeptide(L)' 'HMDGRQFLVGDNVTVADFVAAYTLDMAAVLEKYMLLDTLPRLREFMERMYKRPNAPPRIAEAFASLRR' A
#
# COMPACT_ATOMS: atom_id res chain seq x y z
N HIS A 1 -12.88 4.96 1.41
CA HIS A 1 -12.35 5.35 0.08
C HIS A 1 -12.55 4.25 -0.96
N MET A 2 -12.06 3.02 -0.76
CA MET A 2 -12.18 1.91 -1.74
C MET A 2 -13.56 1.21 -1.75
N ASP A 3 -14.65 1.94 -1.47
CA ASP A 3 -15.98 1.32 -1.48
C ASP A 3 -16.41 0.94 -2.89
N GLY A 4 -16.87 -0.30 -3.08
CA GLY A 4 -17.23 -0.85 -4.39
C GLY A 4 -16.08 -0.90 -5.41
N ARG A 5 -14.83 -0.67 -5.00
CA ARG A 5 -13.68 -0.52 -5.91
C ARG A 5 -12.57 -1.52 -5.62
N GLN A 6 -12.16 -2.23 -6.65
CA GLN A 6 -11.00 -3.12 -6.59
C GLN A 6 -9.68 -2.38 -6.83
N PHE A 7 -9.69 -1.47 -7.81
CA PHE A 7 -8.57 -0.61 -8.22
C PHE A 7 -8.91 0.86 -8.00
N LEU A 8 -7.90 1.72 -8.01
CA LEU A 8 -8.05 3.13 -7.72
C LEU A 8 -8.78 3.87 -8.86
N VAL A 9 -8.47 3.50 -10.11
CA VAL A 9 -9.02 4.11 -11.33
C VAL A 9 -9.41 3.02 -12.33
N GLY A 10 -10.68 2.99 -12.73
CA GLY A 10 -11.22 1.99 -13.66
C GLY A 10 -11.25 0.57 -13.07
N ASP A 11 -11.34 -0.41 -13.97
CA ASP A 11 -11.59 -1.81 -13.61
C ASP A 11 -10.34 -2.71 -13.78
N ASN A 12 -9.20 -2.13 -14.11
CA ASN A 12 -7.93 -2.83 -14.28
C ASN A 12 -6.84 -2.19 -13.43
N VAL A 13 -5.81 -2.98 -13.08
CA VAL A 13 -4.63 -2.45 -12.38
C VAL A 13 -3.88 -1.45 -13.26
N THR A 14 -3.46 -0.36 -12.65
CA THR A 14 -2.68 0.70 -13.30
C THR A 14 -1.50 1.14 -12.43
N VAL A 15 -0.63 1.98 -12.99
CA VAL A 15 0.45 2.62 -12.22
C VAL A 15 -0.09 3.43 -11.04
N ALA A 16 -1.31 3.98 -11.14
CA ALA A 16 -1.93 4.71 -10.04
C ALA A 16 -2.13 3.84 -8.80
N ASP A 17 -2.45 2.56 -8.98
CA ASP A 17 -2.60 1.61 -7.86
C ASP A 17 -1.27 1.38 -7.13
N PHE A 18 -0.17 1.29 -7.88
CA PHE A 18 1.16 1.05 -7.33
C PHE A 18 1.66 2.27 -6.55
N VAL A 19 1.48 3.47 -7.10
CA VAL A 19 1.84 4.73 -6.43
C VAL A 19 1.01 4.92 -5.16
N ALA A 20 -0.29 4.60 -5.21
CA ALA A 20 -1.15 4.69 -4.05
C ALA A 20 -0.77 3.67 -2.97
N ALA A 21 -0.52 2.42 -3.34
CA ALA A 21 -0.06 1.41 -2.39
C ALA A 21 1.25 1.81 -1.71
N TYR A 22 2.21 2.35 -2.47
CA TYR A 22 3.47 2.84 -1.92
C TYR A 22 3.26 4.02 -0.95
N THR A 23 2.38 4.95 -1.31
CA THR A 23 2.03 6.09 -0.45
C THR A 23 1.37 5.64 0.86
N LEU A 24 0.45 4.66 0.79
CA LEU A 24 -0.20 4.07 1.97
C LEU A 24 0.78 3.30 2.84
N ASP A 25 1.71 2.55 2.23
CA ASP A 25 2.76 1.85 2.96
C ASP A 25 3.69 2.83 3.69
N MET A 26 4.02 3.96 3.06
CA MET A 26 4.82 5.01 3.70
C MET A 26 4.08 5.61 4.89
N ALA A 27 2.78 5.89 4.73
CA ALA A 27 1.93 6.38 5.81
C ALA A 27 1.80 5.36 6.97
N ALA A 28 1.86 4.06 6.68
CA ALA A 28 1.86 3.01 7.70
C ALA A 28 3.16 2.96 8.51
N VAL A 29 4.31 3.22 7.86
CA VAL A 29 5.63 3.29 8.52
C VAL A 29 5.80 4.57 9.34
N LEU A 30 5.12 5.65 8.96
CA LEU A 30 5.04 6.88 9.76
C LEU A 30 4.09 6.64 10.95
N GLU A 31 4.57 5.91 11.96
CA GLU A 31 3.84 5.40 13.15
C GLU A 31 2.90 6.42 13.81
N LYS A 32 3.17 7.72 13.69
CA LYS A 32 2.39 8.81 14.28
C LYS A 32 0.90 8.81 13.93
N TYR A 33 0.50 8.20 12.80
CA TYR A 33 -0.88 8.34 12.32
C TYR A 33 -1.75 7.10 12.43
N MET A 34 -1.19 5.90 12.68
CA MET A 34 -1.93 4.61 12.70
C MET A 34 -3.03 4.54 11.61
N LEU A 35 -2.75 5.16 10.45
CA LEU A 35 -3.80 5.67 9.57
C LEU A 35 -4.65 4.55 9.01
N LEU A 36 -4.01 3.41 8.74
CA LEU A 36 -4.64 2.24 8.15
C LEU A 36 -5.42 1.39 9.16
N ASP A 37 -5.29 1.62 10.47
CA ASP A 37 -6.01 0.85 11.49
C ASP A 37 -7.49 1.18 11.49
N THR A 38 -7.84 2.42 11.15
CA THR A 38 -9.22 2.88 11.02
C THR A 38 -9.75 2.79 9.58
N LEU A 39 -8.93 2.35 8.63
CA LEU A 39 -9.24 2.31 7.19
C LEU A 39 -9.01 0.91 6.60
N PRO A 40 -9.75 -0.12 7.06
CA PRO A 40 -9.48 -1.52 6.72
C PRO A 40 -9.51 -1.80 5.20
N ARG A 41 -10.41 -1.15 4.46
CA ARG A 41 -10.47 -1.32 2.99
C ARG A 41 -9.25 -0.76 2.27
N LEU A 42 -8.62 0.29 2.80
CA LEU A 42 -7.36 0.82 2.25
C LEU A 42 -6.18 -0.07 2.63
N ARG A 43 -6.19 -0.64 3.84
CA ARG A 43 -5.23 -1.66 4.26
C ARG A 43 -5.28 -2.88 3.33
N GLU A 44 -6.46 -3.44 3.10
CA GLU A 44 -6.66 -4.57 2.20
C GLU A 44 -6.23 -4.26 0.76
N PHE A 45 -6.59 -3.08 0.25
CA PHE A 45 -6.15 -2.63 -1.08
C PHE A 45 -4.62 -2.60 -1.18
N MET A 46 -3.95 -1.95 -0.22
CA MET A 46 -2.50 -1.87 -0.17
C MET A 46 -1.89 -3.28 -0.11
N GLU A 47 -2.38 -4.15 0.77
CA GLU A 47 -1.89 -5.53 0.90
C GLU A 47 -2.03 -6.33 -0.40
N ARG A 48 -3.16 -6.21 -1.11
CA ARG A 48 -3.33 -6.85 -2.43
C ARG A 48 -2.29 -6.36 -3.44
N MET A 49 -1.99 -5.06 -3.45
CA MET A 49 -0.97 -4.52 -4.35
C MET A 49 0.42 -5.09 -4.04
N TYR A 50 0.78 -5.29 -2.78
CA TYR A 50 2.07 -5.90 -2.42
C TYR A 50 2.13 -7.42 -2.58
N LYS A 51 0.99 -8.12 -2.66
CA LYS A 51 0.94 -9.57 -2.98
C LYS A 51 1.15 -9.89 -4.46
N ARG A 52 1.11 -8.90 -5.35
CA ARG A 52 1.28 -9.12 -6.79
C ARG A 52 2.70 -9.62 -7.12
N PRO A 53 2.89 -10.41 -8.20
CA PRO A 53 4.22 -10.76 -8.67
C PRO A 53 5.09 -9.53 -8.93
N ASN A 54 6.38 -9.59 -8.58
CA ASN A 54 7.36 -8.51 -8.75
C ASN A 54 7.01 -7.20 -8.02
N ALA A 55 6.21 -7.24 -6.95
CA ALA A 55 6.10 -6.10 -6.04
C ALA A 55 7.47 -5.78 -5.42
N PRO A 56 7.84 -4.49 -5.28
CA PRO A 56 9.03 -4.13 -4.51
C PRO A 56 8.84 -4.49 -3.03
N PRO A 57 9.93 -4.59 -2.26
CA PRO A 57 9.85 -4.75 -0.81
C PRO A 57 8.98 -3.66 -0.17
N ARG A 58 8.39 -3.98 0.99
CA ARG A 58 7.70 -3.00 1.82
C ARG A 58 8.69 -1.95 2.30
N ILE A 59 8.21 -0.73 2.54
CA ILE A 59 9.07 0.38 2.96
C ILE A 59 9.79 0.06 4.28
N ALA A 60 9.12 -0.58 5.23
CA ALA A 60 9.75 -1.04 6.47
C ALA A 60 10.91 -2.02 6.20
N GLU A 61 10.72 -2.95 5.27
CA GLU A 61 11.75 -3.93 4.87
C GLU A 61 12.93 -3.26 4.16
N ALA A 62 12.64 -2.29 3.29
CA ALA A 62 13.65 -1.49 2.60
C ALA A 62 14.47 -0.64 3.58
N PHE A 63 13.84 0.00 4.57
CA PHE A 63 14.58 0.70 5.63
C PHE A 63 15.41 -0.27 6.49
N ALA A 64 14.90 -1.46 6.78
CA ALA A 64 15.63 -2.47 7.53
C ALA A 64 16.83 -3.03 6.75
N SER A 65 16.78 -3.08 5.43
CA SER A 65 17.91 -3.54 4.60
C SER A 65 19.05 -2.52 4.53
N LEU A 66 18.76 -1.22 4.59
CA LEU A 66 19.77 -0.15 4.59
C LEU A 66 20.63 -0.09 5.86
N ARG A 67 20.20 -0.73 6.95
CA ARG A 67 20.92 -0.76 8.24
C ARG A 67 21.92 -1.92 8.36
N ARG A 68 22.12 -2.70 7.29
CA ARG A 68 23.03 -3.86 7.26
C ARG A 68 24.41 -3.49 6.77
#